data_AF-A0A1A0W466-F1
#
_entry.id   AF-A0A1A0W466-F1
#
_cell.length_a   1.000
_cell.length_b   1.000
_cell.length_c   1.000
_cell.angle_alpha   90.00
_cell.angle_beta   90.00
_cell.angle_gamma   90.00
#
_symmetry.space_group_name_H-M   'P 1'
#
loop_
_entity.id
_entity.type
_entity.pdbx_description
1 polymer ?
#
loop_
_entity_poly.entity_id
_entity_poly.type
_entity_poly.pdbx_seq_one_letter_code
_entity_poly.pdbx_strand_id
1 'polypeptide(L)'
;MWQAWAVAVPSGGVRISRLRMLIDHPRTGEAERAAAQRMLDRILRKSAEVWRNNPSADRSYGARYDRVGRHAGLPRVCEMIREDIALARTFPMPAGPDVLDTRCAIRDAPEQVRYSVETPAHGRILITIDGVSHDWGWVQQDGTEIVSPALQMLADELAELMNDYNHDGTDTNRRFFGSVRVPGTTLVW
;
A
#
# COMPACT_ATOMS: atom_id res chain seq x y z
N MET A 1 21.22 35.91 17.59
CA MET A 1 20.32 36.53 16.59
C MET A 1 21.14 36.62 15.30
N TRP A 2 20.95 35.87 14.22
CA TRP A 2 19.82 35.10 13.67
C TRP A 2 20.41 33.89 12.89
N GLN A 3 19.88 32.68 13.06
CA GLN A 3 20.21 31.52 12.21
C GLN A 3 19.27 31.51 11.00
N ALA A 4 19.84 31.44 9.80
CA ALA A 4 19.12 31.32 8.54
C ALA A 4 18.52 29.92 8.42
N TRP A 5 17.18 29.85 8.31
CA TRP A 5 16.46 28.64 7.95
C TRP A 5 16.67 28.35 6.46
N ALA A 6 17.34 27.24 6.16
CA ALA A 6 17.30 26.64 4.84
C ALA A 6 15.90 26.05 4.64
N VAL A 7 15.12 26.67 3.75
CA VAL A 7 13.82 26.14 3.30
C VAL A 7 14.11 24.93 2.41
N ALA A 8 13.84 23.74 2.93
CA ALA A 8 13.89 22.49 2.17
C ALA A 8 12.86 22.54 1.02
N VAL A 9 13.34 22.35 -0.22
CA VAL A 9 12.48 22.19 -1.39
C VAL A 9 11.90 20.77 -1.38
N PRO A 10 10.57 20.57 -1.50
CA PRO A 10 9.96 19.26 -1.34
C PRO A 10 10.28 18.32 -2.52
N SER A 11 10.89 17.18 -2.24
CA SER A 11 11.32 16.12 -3.17
C SER A 11 10.20 15.36 -3.92
N GLY A 12 8.94 15.80 -3.80
CA GLY A 12 7.79 15.26 -4.55
C GLY A 12 7.78 15.60 -6.04
N GLY A 13 8.44 16.70 -6.44
CA GLY A 13 8.41 17.19 -7.83
C GLY A 13 9.03 16.23 -8.86
N VAL A 14 10.13 15.55 -8.49
CA VAL A 14 10.84 14.63 -9.39
C VAL A 14 10.03 13.36 -9.66
N ARG A 15 9.29 12.87 -8.65
CA ARG A 15 8.44 11.68 -8.74
C ARG A 15 7.21 11.92 -9.63
N ILE A 16 6.59 13.09 -9.49
CA ILE A 16 5.45 13.51 -10.31
C ILE A 16 5.87 13.61 -11.79
N SER A 17 7.02 14.23 -12.06
CA SER A 17 7.53 14.37 -13.43
C SER A 17 7.82 13.03 -14.10
N ARG A 18 8.39 12.07 -13.38
CA ARG A 18 8.71 10.75 -13.96
C ARG A 18 7.48 9.89 -14.22
N LEU A 19 6.48 9.95 -13.36
CA LEU A 19 5.20 9.28 -13.58
C LEU A 19 4.46 9.87 -14.77
N ARG A 20 4.48 11.20 -14.94
CA ARG A 20 3.96 11.86 -16.15
C ARG A 20 4.72 11.42 -17.41
N MET A 21 6.05 11.34 -17.36
CA MET A 21 6.84 10.81 -18.49
C MET A 21 6.47 9.37 -18.84
N LEU A 22 6.24 8.50 -17.86
CA LEU A 22 5.77 7.12 -18.10
C LEU A 22 4.39 7.08 -18.74
N ILE A 23 3.48 7.95 -18.31
CA ILE A 23 2.12 8.05 -18.86
C ILE A 23 2.15 8.50 -20.33
N ASP A 24 2.97 9.49 -20.63
CA ASP A 24 3.04 10.13 -21.95
C ASP A 24 3.90 9.38 -22.96
N HIS A 25 4.71 8.40 -22.52
CA HIS A 25 5.63 7.70 -23.41
C HIS A 25 4.89 6.70 -24.34
N PRO A 26 5.16 6.72 -25.66
CA PRO A 26 4.41 5.95 -26.64
C PRO A 26 4.64 4.43 -26.56
N ARG A 27 5.72 3.99 -25.88
CA ARG A 27 6.02 2.56 -25.69
C ARG A 27 5.48 1.98 -24.38
N THR A 28 4.83 2.79 -23.55
CA THR A 28 4.24 2.32 -22.29
C THR A 28 2.96 1.54 -22.58
N GLY A 29 2.87 0.32 -22.07
CA GLY A 29 1.67 -0.53 -22.21
C GLY A 29 0.48 0.05 -21.45
N GLU A 30 -0.75 -0.34 -21.82
CA GLU A 30 -1.97 0.17 -21.19
C GLU A 30 -2.04 -0.14 -19.68
N ALA A 31 -1.65 -1.35 -19.28
CA ALA A 31 -1.58 -1.76 -17.88
C ALA A 31 -0.57 -0.93 -17.07
N GLU A 32 0.60 -0.66 -17.65
CA GLU A 32 1.67 0.13 -17.03
C GLU A 32 1.28 1.60 -16.94
N ARG A 33 0.67 2.16 -17.98
CA ARG A 33 0.14 3.53 -17.98
C ARG A 33 -0.94 3.69 -16.91
N ALA A 34 -1.85 2.73 -16.81
CA ALA A 34 -2.88 2.73 -15.79
C ALA A 34 -2.27 2.64 -14.37
N ALA A 35 -1.21 1.85 -14.18
CA ALA A 35 -0.49 1.75 -12.92
C ALA A 35 0.25 3.05 -12.55
N ALA A 36 0.95 3.66 -13.52
CA ALA A 36 1.64 4.93 -13.34
C ALA A 36 0.67 6.05 -12.97
N GLN A 37 -0.50 6.10 -13.63
CA GLN A 37 -1.57 7.05 -13.29
C GLN A 37 -2.06 6.85 -11.85
N ARG A 38 -2.28 5.59 -11.43
CA ARG A 38 -2.70 5.28 -10.04
C ARG A 38 -1.67 5.76 -9.01
N MET A 39 -0.38 5.57 -9.29
CA MET A 39 0.69 6.00 -8.39
C MET A 39 0.84 7.53 -8.34
N LEU A 40 0.62 8.22 -9.46
CA LEU A 40 0.63 9.69 -9.52
C LEU A 40 -0.51 10.27 -8.69
N ASP A 41 -1.71 9.71 -8.84
CA ASP A 41 -2.89 10.14 -8.09
C ASP A 41 -2.71 9.93 -6.57
N ARG A 42 -2.01 8.85 -6.15
CA ARG A 42 -1.67 8.58 -4.73
C ARG A 42 -0.79 9.68 -4.14
N ILE A 43 0.26 10.08 -4.85
CA ILE A 43 1.22 11.09 -4.35
C ILE A 43 0.52 12.44 -4.22
N LEU A 44 -0.27 12.83 -5.22
CA LEU A 44 -1.01 14.10 -5.22
C LEU A 44 -2.08 14.15 -4.12
N ARG A 45 -2.75 13.02 -3.84
CA ARG A 45 -3.74 12.94 -2.75
C ARG A 45 -3.10 12.90 -1.37
N LYS A 46 -1.99 12.17 -1.18
CA LYS A 46 -1.24 12.18 0.08
C LYS A 46 -0.74 13.58 0.45
N SER A 47 -0.37 14.39 -0.55
CA SER A 47 -0.05 15.81 -0.32
C SER A 47 -1.28 16.68 -0.01
N ALA A 48 -2.48 16.28 -0.43
CA ALA A 48 -3.72 17.01 -0.19
C ALA A 48 -4.45 16.59 1.10
N GLU A 49 -4.29 15.36 1.58
CA GLU A 49 -4.85 14.86 2.84
C GLU A 49 -4.21 15.51 4.06
N VAL A 50 -2.92 15.84 4.00
CA VAL A 50 -2.22 16.64 5.03
C VAL A 50 -2.91 18.01 5.26
N TRP A 51 -3.70 18.50 4.29
CA TRP A 51 -4.44 19.76 4.35
C TRP A 51 -5.95 19.62 4.60
N ARG A 52 -6.53 18.41 4.55
CA ARG A 52 -7.99 18.19 4.50
C ARG A 52 -8.55 17.31 5.61
N ASN A 53 -7.97 17.39 6.81
CA ASN A 53 -8.63 16.88 8.01
C ASN A 53 -9.91 17.69 8.30
N ASN A 54 -10.99 17.35 7.60
CA ASN A 54 -12.35 17.82 7.86
C ASN A 54 -13.24 16.57 8.09
N PRO A 55 -13.74 16.35 9.31
CA PRO A 55 -14.60 15.21 9.62
C PRO A 55 -16.05 15.54 9.29
N SER A 56 -16.47 15.35 8.04
CA SER A 56 -17.89 15.50 7.66
C SER A 56 -18.28 14.71 6.41
N ALA A 57 -17.92 13.43 6.37
CA ALA A 57 -18.58 12.46 5.51
C ALA A 57 -18.54 11.11 6.21
N ASP A 58 -19.70 10.63 6.66
CA ASP A 58 -19.87 9.35 7.37
C ASP A 58 -19.68 8.13 6.45
N ARG A 59 -19.16 8.37 5.24
CA ARG A 59 -18.85 7.37 4.21
C ARG A 59 -17.40 7.54 3.81
N SER A 60 -16.61 6.52 4.07
CA SER A 60 -15.23 6.39 3.63
C SER A 60 -15.16 5.44 2.44
N TYR A 61 -14.51 5.88 1.38
CA TYR A 61 -14.25 5.07 0.19
C TYR A 61 -12.74 4.96 0.04
N GLY A 62 -12.23 3.74 -0.08
CA GLY A 62 -10.81 3.52 -0.34
C GLY A 62 -10.39 4.20 -1.65
N ALA A 63 -9.12 4.57 -1.78
CA ALA A 63 -8.63 5.42 -2.87
C ALA A 63 -8.84 4.83 -4.28
N ARG A 64 -9.20 3.54 -4.38
CA ARG A 64 -9.44 2.80 -5.62
C ARG A 64 -10.88 2.31 -5.75
N TYR A 65 -11.74 2.67 -4.80
CA TYR A 65 -13.15 2.32 -4.83
C TYR A 65 -13.88 2.92 -6.03
N ASP A 66 -13.60 4.17 -6.41
CA ASP A 66 -14.41 4.92 -7.40
C ASP A 66 -14.18 4.53 -8.87
N ARG A 67 -13.23 3.63 -9.16
CA ARG A 67 -12.85 3.25 -10.54
C ARG A 67 -13.29 1.81 -10.86
N VAL A 68 -12.46 1.06 -11.59
CA VAL A 68 -12.63 -0.38 -11.88
C VAL A 68 -12.93 -1.19 -10.60
N GLY A 69 -12.44 -0.72 -9.45
CA GLY A 69 -12.72 -1.29 -8.15
C GLY A 69 -14.21 -1.33 -7.80
N ARG A 70 -15.03 -0.33 -8.17
CA ARG A 70 -16.44 -0.21 -7.72
C ARG A 70 -17.30 -1.41 -8.12
N HIS A 71 -17.11 -1.88 -9.36
CA HIS A 71 -17.94 -2.91 -9.98
C HIS A 71 -17.28 -4.29 -9.99
N ALA A 72 -16.05 -4.40 -9.49
CA ALA A 72 -15.34 -5.66 -9.42
C ALA A 72 -15.99 -6.65 -8.43
N GLY A 73 -16.09 -7.93 -8.78
CA GLY A 73 -16.33 -8.98 -7.78
C GLY A 73 -15.08 -9.15 -6.88
N LEU A 74 -15.25 -9.73 -5.69
CA LEU A 74 -14.11 -10.01 -4.78
C LEU A 74 -12.96 -10.78 -5.45
N PRO A 75 -13.19 -11.79 -6.32
CA PRO A 75 -12.10 -12.43 -7.04
C PRO A 75 -11.28 -11.46 -7.89
N ARG A 76 -11.94 -10.50 -8.57
CA ARG A 76 -11.24 -9.48 -9.35
C ARG A 76 -10.50 -8.49 -8.46
N VAL A 77 -11.03 -8.15 -7.28
CA VAL A 77 -10.32 -7.35 -6.28
C VAL A 77 -9.04 -8.06 -5.82
N CYS A 78 -9.08 -9.37 -5.59
CA CYS A 78 -7.88 -10.15 -5.27
C CYS A 78 -6.83 -10.07 -6.39
N GLU A 79 -7.23 -10.23 -7.66
CA GLU A 79 -6.29 -10.07 -8.78
C GLU A 79 -5.66 -8.67 -8.79
N MET A 80 -6.46 -7.61 -8.61
CA MET A 80 -5.95 -6.23 -8.58
C MET A 80 -4.98 -6.00 -7.43
N ILE A 81 -5.24 -6.58 -6.25
CA ILE A 81 -4.33 -6.54 -5.11
C ILE A 81 -3.01 -7.27 -5.45
N ARG A 82 -3.07 -8.44 -6.10
CA ARG A 82 -1.85 -9.16 -6.53
C ARG A 82 -1.04 -8.36 -7.55
N GLU A 83 -1.71 -7.74 -8.52
CA GLU A 83 -1.09 -6.85 -9.51
C GLU A 83 -0.35 -5.69 -8.82
N ASP A 84 -0.94 -5.09 -7.79
CA ASP A 84 -0.31 -4.00 -7.02
C ASP A 84 0.86 -4.46 -6.17
N ILE A 85 0.76 -5.62 -5.50
CA ILE A 85 1.87 -6.19 -4.72
C ILE A 85 3.04 -6.49 -5.66
N ALA A 86 2.78 -7.08 -6.83
CA ALA A 86 3.81 -7.36 -7.83
C ALA A 86 4.51 -6.07 -8.29
N LEU A 87 3.73 -5.01 -8.56
CA LEU A 87 4.27 -3.71 -8.92
C LEU A 87 5.12 -3.09 -7.79
N ALA A 88 4.64 -3.16 -6.54
CA ALA A 88 5.38 -2.66 -5.40
C ALA A 88 6.73 -3.37 -5.21
N ARG A 89 6.80 -4.68 -5.48
CA ARG A 89 8.04 -5.46 -5.45
C ARG A 89 9.04 -5.06 -6.53
N THR A 90 8.59 -4.74 -7.74
CA THR A 90 9.49 -4.51 -8.87
C THR A 90 9.83 -3.04 -9.10
N PHE A 91 9.03 -2.09 -8.59
CA PHE A 91 9.22 -0.68 -8.91
C PHE A 91 10.41 -0.06 -8.15
N PRO A 92 11.49 0.36 -8.84
CA PRO A 92 12.62 0.98 -8.19
C PRO A 92 12.25 2.40 -7.71
N MET A 93 12.39 2.67 -6.40
CA MET A 93 12.46 4.07 -5.94
C MET A 93 13.90 4.55 -6.08
N PRO A 94 14.13 5.81 -6.48
CA PRO A 94 15.45 6.39 -6.35
C PRO A 94 15.82 6.48 -4.87
N ALA A 95 16.83 5.72 -4.45
CA ALA A 95 17.53 5.94 -3.20
C ALA A 95 18.48 7.13 -3.42
N GLY A 96 18.11 8.29 -2.88
CA GLY A 96 18.93 9.49 -2.90
C GLY A 96 18.78 10.23 -1.58
N PRO A 97 19.82 10.93 -1.10
CA PRO A 97 19.84 11.55 0.23
C PRO A 97 18.76 12.63 0.44
N ASP A 98 18.11 13.09 -0.63
CA ASP A 98 17.09 14.15 -0.63
C ASP A 98 15.66 13.62 -0.89
N VAL A 99 15.50 12.31 -1.09
CA VAL A 99 14.19 11.68 -1.23
C VAL A 99 13.70 11.37 0.18
N LEU A 100 12.57 11.96 0.60
CA LEU A 100 11.84 11.50 1.78
C LEU A 100 11.65 9.99 1.62
N ASP A 101 12.41 9.22 2.42
CA ASP A 101 12.51 7.77 2.40
C ASP A 101 11.12 7.20 2.68
N THR A 102 10.29 7.15 1.65
CA THR A 102 8.99 6.49 1.70
C THR A 102 9.33 5.02 1.55
N ARG A 103 9.83 4.43 2.64
CA ARG A 103 10.10 3.00 2.74
C ARG A 103 8.84 2.26 2.29
N CYS A 104 9.04 1.27 1.43
CA CYS A 104 7.97 0.40 0.95
C CYS A 104 8.31 -0.96 1.52
N ALA A 105 7.67 -1.31 2.63
CA ALA A 105 7.89 -2.57 3.33
C ALA A 105 7.61 -3.77 2.42
N ILE A 106 6.66 -3.67 1.48
CA ILE A 106 6.43 -4.71 0.45
C ILE A 106 7.70 -4.91 -0.41
N ARG A 107 8.31 -3.84 -0.89
CA ARG A 107 9.55 -3.92 -1.69
C ARG A 107 10.74 -4.38 -0.84
N ASP A 108 10.87 -3.81 0.34
CA ASP A 108 12.02 -4.00 1.22
C ASP A 108 11.96 -5.34 1.97
N ALA A 109 10.85 -6.10 1.82
CA ALA A 109 10.73 -7.46 2.35
C ALA A 109 11.79 -8.41 1.73
N PRO A 110 12.28 -9.40 2.49
CA PRO A 110 13.24 -10.38 1.98
C PRO A 110 12.78 -11.08 0.69
N GLU A 111 13.71 -11.54 -0.15
CA GLU A 111 13.39 -12.18 -1.43
C GLU A 111 12.58 -13.48 -1.28
N GLN A 112 12.78 -14.20 -0.17
CA GLN A 112 12.03 -15.41 0.14
C GLN A 112 10.55 -15.16 0.48
N VAL A 113 10.18 -13.93 0.81
CA VAL A 113 8.79 -13.59 1.16
C VAL A 113 7.91 -13.67 -0.08
N ARG A 114 6.84 -14.44 0.04
CA ARG A 114 5.79 -14.60 -0.99
C ARG A 114 4.44 -14.16 -0.45
N TYR A 115 3.57 -13.75 -1.36
CA TYR A 115 2.23 -13.28 -1.02
C TYR A 115 1.20 -14.11 -1.74
N SER A 116 0.19 -14.59 -1.01
CA SER A 116 -1.06 -15.08 -1.59
C SER A 116 -2.20 -14.16 -1.20
N VAL A 117 -3.19 -14.02 -2.07
CA VAL A 117 -4.36 -13.16 -1.86
C VAL A 117 -5.57 -13.97 -2.27
N GLU A 118 -6.50 -14.24 -1.37
CA GLU A 118 -7.57 -15.21 -1.60
C GLU A 118 -8.90 -14.74 -1.02
N THR A 119 -10.00 -15.37 -1.47
CA THR A 119 -11.34 -15.21 -0.89
C THR A 119 -11.77 -16.52 -0.22
N PRO A 120 -11.29 -16.83 1.00
CA PRO A 120 -11.53 -18.12 1.64
C PRO A 120 -12.99 -18.35 2.04
N ALA A 121 -13.76 -17.26 2.21
CA ALA A 121 -15.17 -17.29 2.52
C ALA A 121 -15.89 -16.11 1.85
N HIS A 122 -17.22 -16.18 1.79
CA HIS A 122 -18.03 -15.10 1.23
C HIS A 122 -17.81 -13.80 2.02
N GLY A 123 -17.53 -12.69 1.31
CA GLY A 123 -17.30 -11.39 1.94
C GLY A 123 -15.94 -11.22 2.61
N ARG A 124 -14.95 -12.09 2.38
CA ARG A 124 -13.60 -11.98 2.98
C ARG A 124 -12.50 -11.95 1.94
N ILE A 125 -11.49 -11.11 2.17
CA ILE A 125 -10.21 -11.13 1.46
C ILE A 125 -9.12 -11.42 2.50
N LEU A 126 -8.24 -12.36 2.17
CA LEU A 126 -7.15 -12.80 3.02
C LEU A 126 -5.83 -12.64 2.26
N ILE A 127 -4.87 -11.94 2.85
CA ILE A 127 -3.49 -11.89 2.38
C ILE A 127 -2.65 -12.79 3.28
N THR A 128 -1.98 -13.79 2.71
CA THR A 128 -1.01 -14.62 3.43
C THR A 128 0.40 -14.22 3.01
N ILE A 129 1.26 -14.00 4.00
CA ILE A 129 2.69 -13.73 3.86
C ILE A 129 3.42 -15.05 4.17
N ASP A 130 3.97 -15.69 3.14
CA ASP A 130 4.73 -16.93 3.24
C ASP A 130 6.24 -16.67 3.18
N GLY A 131 7.04 -17.63 3.66
CA GLY A 131 8.51 -17.55 3.57
C GLY A 131 9.14 -16.53 4.53
N VAL A 132 8.42 -16.06 5.53
CA VAL A 132 8.96 -15.21 6.61
C VAL A 132 9.94 -16.05 7.42
N SER A 133 11.22 -15.68 7.39
CA SER A 133 12.23 -16.33 8.23
C SER A 133 12.07 -15.86 9.68
N HIS A 134 12.36 -16.76 10.62
CA HIS A 134 12.15 -16.51 12.05
C HIS A 134 12.97 -15.33 12.57
N ASP A 135 14.22 -15.22 12.11
CA ASP A 135 15.20 -14.17 12.46
C ASP A 135 14.82 -12.76 11.98
N TRP A 136 14.04 -12.66 10.90
CA TRP A 136 13.56 -11.38 10.37
C TRP A 136 12.14 -11.08 10.85
N GLY A 137 11.31 -12.11 10.90
CA GLY A 137 9.91 -12.03 11.27
C GLY A 137 9.72 -11.70 12.74
N TRP A 138 10.45 -12.36 13.65
CA TRP A 138 10.22 -12.36 15.10
C TRP A 138 11.37 -11.75 15.89
N VAL A 139 11.05 -11.16 17.03
CA VAL A 139 12.02 -10.65 18.00
C VAL A 139 11.64 -11.10 19.41
N GLN A 140 12.64 -11.26 20.26
CA GLN A 140 12.43 -11.54 21.68
C GLN A 140 12.31 -10.22 22.44
N GLN A 141 11.19 -10.02 23.12
CA GLN A 141 10.96 -8.89 24.02
C GLN A 141 10.50 -9.43 25.36
N ASP A 142 11.25 -9.12 26.43
CA ASP A 142 10.94 -9.54 27.80
C ASP A 142 10.70 -11.07 27.96
N GLY A 143 11.47 -11.87 27.21
CA GLY A 143 11.38 -13.34 27.20
C GLY A 143 10.17 -13.89 26.44
N THR A 144 9.42 -13.03 25.74
CA THR A 144 8.30 -13.41 24.88
C THR A 144 8.66 -13.12 23.42
N GLU A 145 8.36 -14.07 22.56
CA GLU A 145 8.48 -13.88 21.12
C GLU A 145 7.32 -13.01 20.61
N ILE A 146 7.66 -11.93 19.92
CA ILE A 146 6.69 -11.01 19.34
C ILE A 146 6.98 -10.76 17.85
N VAL A 147 5.98 -10.24 17.16
CA VAL A 147 6.09 -9.78 15.77
C VAL A 147 7.16 -8.69 15.68
N SER A 148 8.13 -8.84 14.77
CA SER A 148 9.14 -7.81 14.56
C SER A 148 8.51 -6.55 13.99
N PRO A 149 9.06 -5.36 14.29
CA PRO A 149 8.59 -4.12 13.69
C PRO A 149 8.60 -4.15 12.16
N ALA A 150 9.56 -4.83 11.55
CA ALA A 150 9.65 -4.96 10.09
C ALA A 150 8.49 -5.76 9.50
N LEU A 151 8.11 -6.88 10.14
CA LEU A 151 6.96 -7.65 9.67
C LEU A 151 5.64 -6.93 9.93
N GLN A 152 5.50 -6.26 11.09
CA GLN A 152 4.30 -5.47 11.37
C GLN A 152 4.12 -4.37 10.32
N MET A 153 5.18 -3.63 9.99
CA MET A 153 5.12 -2.61 8.92
C MET A 153 4.71 -3.20 7.57
N LEU A 154 5.20 -4.39 7.22
CA LEU A 154 4.77 -5.09 6.00
C LEU A 154 3.27 -5.45 6.05
N ALA A 155 2.80 -5.97 7.19
CA ALA A 155 1.40 -6.34 7.36
C ALA A 155 0.47 -5.11 7.28
N ASP A 156 0.87 -4.00 7.88
CA ASP A 156 0.12 -2.74 7.85
C ASP A 156 0.05 -2.18 6.42
N GLU A 157 1.16 -2.17 5.66
CA GLU A 157 1.15 -1.70 4.27
C GLU A 157 0.26 -2.57 3.36
N LEU A 158 0.24 -3.89 3.58
CA LEU A 158 -0.66 -4.80 2.86
C LEU A 158 -2.12 -4.56 3.23
N ALA A 159 -2.41 -4.27 4.50
CA ALA A 159 -3.74 -3.93 4.96
C ALA A 159 -4.24 -2.60 4.36
N GLU A 160 -3.38 -1.58 4.32
CA GLU A 160 -3.67 -0.32 3.63
C GLU A 160 -3.99 -0.53 2.15
N LEU A 161 -3.15 -1.29 1.44
CA LEU A 161 -3.33 -1.59 0.02
C LEU A 161 -4.65 -2.34 -0.23
N MET A 162 -5.01 -3.28 0.64
CA MET A 162 -6.29 -3.96 0.57
C MET A 162 -7.47 -3.00 0.85
N ASN A 163 -7.36 -2.14 1.85
CA ASN A 163 -8.41 -1.19 2.23
C ASN A 163 -8.65 -0.11 1.18
N ASP A 164 -7.70 0.18 0.28
CA ASP A 164 -7.91 1.02 -0.91
C ASP A 164 -9.07 0.53 -1.79
N TYR A 165 -9.40 -0.77 -1.76
CA TYR A 165 -10.49 -1.39 -2.51
C TYR A 165 -11.80 -1.53 -1.72
N ASN A 166 -11.75 -1.24 -0.43
CA ASN A 166 -12.87 -1.34 0.49
C ASN A 166 -13.65 0.00 0.54
N HIS A 167 -14.80 -0.04 1.18
CA HIS A 167 -15.53 1.14 1.62
C HIS A 167 -16.20 0.81 2.93
N ASP A 168 -16.43 1.82 3.76
CA ASP A 168 -17.11 1.68 5.05
C ASP A 168 -17.90 2.95 5.34
N GLY A 169 -19.08 2.80 5.91
CA GLY A 169 -19.91 3.93 6.34
C GLY A 169 -21.15 3.46 7.08
N THR A 170 -21.73 4.33 7.89
CA THR A 170 -22.92 4.00 8.70
C THR A 170 -24.12 3.54 7.86
N ASP A 171 -24.24 4.06 6.63
CA ASP A 171 -25.28 3.69 5.65
C ASP A 171 -24.85 2.55 4.70
N THR A 172 -23.59 2.13 4.73
CA THR A 172 -23.04 1.11 3.82
C THR A 172 -22.06 0.23 4.56
N ASN A 173 -22.47 -1.00 4.87
CA ASN A 173 -21.58 -1.98 5.47
C ASN A 173 -20.29 -2.15 4.65
N ARG A 174 -19.22 -2.58 5.33
CA ARG A 174 -17.97 -2.96 4.68
C ARG A 174 -18.22 -3.87 3.49
N ARG A 175 -17.54 -3.57 2.38
CA ARG A 175 -17.61 -4.41 1.18
C ARG A 175 -17.14 -5.84 1.44
N PHE A 176 -16.06 -5.94 2.20
CA PHE A 176 -15.47 -7.18 2.63
C PHE A 176 -14.71 -6.97 3.94
N PHE A 177 -14.48 -8.08 4.65
CA PHE A 177 -13.57 -8.15 5.78
C PHE A 177 -12.18 -8.57 5.28
N GLY A 178 -11.20 -7.74 5.55
CA GLY A 178 -9.81 -8.00 5.21
C GLY A 178 -9.09 -8.72 6.34
N SER A 179 -7.99 -9.42 6.04
CA SER A 179 -7.02 -9.81 7.07
C SER A 179 -5.67 -10.09 6.42
N VAL A 180 -4.60 -9.83 7.17
CA VAL A 180 -3.23 -10.14 6.76
C VAL A 180 -2.64 -11.10 7.78
N ARG A 181 -2.05 -12.20 7.33
CA ARG A 181 -1.50 -13.25 8.19
C ARG A 181 -0.17 -13.77 7.70
N VAL A 182 0.55 -14.42 8.60
CA VAL A 182 1.53 -15.47 8.28
C VAL A 182 0.90 -16.84 8.55
N PRO A 183 1.51 -17.96 8.12
CA PRO A 183 1.08 -19.28 8.56
C PRO A 183 0.96 -19.35 10.10
N GLY A 184 -0.25 -19.66 10.58
CA GLY A 184 -0.53 -19.84 12.01
C GLY A 184 -0.89 -18.57 12.80
N THR A 185 -0.64 -17.36 12.27
CA THR A 185 -0.85 -16.10 13.02
C THR A 185 -1.44 -14.99 12.15
N THR A 186 -2.59 -14.46 12.54
CA THR A 186 -3.15 -13.24 11.94
C THR A 186 -2.47 -12.01 12.54
N LEU A 187 -1.93 -11.15 11.69
CA LEU A 187 -1.20 -9.93 12.06
C LEU A 187 -2.12 -8.70 12.08
N VAL A 188 -3.07 -8.63 11.13
CA VAL A 188 -4.03 -7.53 11.00
C VAL A 188 -5.42 -8.08 10.65
N TRP A 189 -6.46 -7.48 11.24
CA TRP A 189 -7.88 -7.77 11.01
C TRP A 189 -8.63 -6.56 10.41
#